data_AF-A0A7S3YEP9-F1
#
_entry.id   AF-A0A7S3YEP9-F1
#
_cell.length_a   1.000
_cell.length_b   1.000
_cell.length_c   1.000
_cell.angle_alpha   90.00
_cell.angle_beta   90.00
_cell.angle_gamma   90.00
#
_symmetry.space_group_name_H-M   'P 1'
#
loop_
_entity.id
_entity.type
_entity.pdbx_description
1 polymer ?
#
loop_
_entity_poly.entity_id
_entity_poly.type
_entity_poly.pdbx_seq_one_letter_code
_entity_poly.pdbx_strand_id
1 'polypeptide(L)'
;GVNMDALLELTFFRAVKGALKDAQLPMLASTFFSSVLLPARPPGTEVNVKKTRWKKFGAFLAHMQAQGALTYAEREGVATLTGVNRDHEGYRACMLDAEERSRLRAA
;
A
#
# COMPACT_ATOMS: atom_id res chain seq x y z
N GLY A 1 -16.28 4.19 -15.29
CA GLY A 1 -15.07 3.34 -15.20
C GLY A 1 -14.56 3.36 -13.76
N VAL A 2 -13.84 2.32 -13.32
CA VAL A 2 -13.25 2.28 -11.97
C VAL A 2 -12.23 3.42 -11.81
N ASN A 3 -12.34 4.21 -10.74
CA ASN A 3 -11.31 5.19 -10.39
C ASN A 3 -10.08 4.43 -9.86
N MET A 4 -9.04 4.35 -10.70
CA MET A 4 -7.85 3.56 -10.38
C MET A 4 -6.97 4.22 -9.31
N ASP A 5 -7.05 5.55 -9.16
CA ASP A 5 -6.31 6.27 -8.12
C ASP A 5 -6.85 5.89 -6.75
N ALA A 6 -8.17 6.02 -6.58
CA ALA A 6 -8.88 5.63 -5.35
C ALA A 6 -8.71 4.14 -5.03
N LEU A 7 -8.72 3.26 -6.04
CA LEU A 7 -8.51 1.84 -5.83
C LEU A 7 -7.08 1.54 -5.33
N LEU A 8 -6.07 2.21 -5.87
CA LEU A 8 -4.68 2.02 -5.42
C LEU A 8 -4.50 2.54 -3.98
N GLU A 9 -5.04 3.71 -3.65
CA GLU A 9 -4.99 4.28 -2.30
C GLU A 9 -5.73 3.40 -1.28
N LEU A 10 -6.95 2.96 -1.60
CA LEU A 10 -7.70 2.02 -0.77
C LEU A 10 -6.90 0.74 -0.53
N THR A 11 -6.36 0.14 -1.59
CA THR A 11 -5.57 -1.09 -1.51
C THR A 11 -4.32 -0.89 -0.65
N PHE A 12 -3.64 0.25 -0.80
CA PHE A 12 -2.49 0.60 0.03
C PHE A 12 -2.84 0.62 1.52
N PHE A 13 -3.91 1.32 1.91
CA PHE A 13 -4.30 1.38 3.33
C PHE A 13 -4.74 0.02 3.88
N ARG A 14 -5.44 -0.80 3.08
CA ARG A 14 -5.76 -2.19 3.43
C ARG A 14 -4.48 -3.01 3.68
N ALA A 15 -3.48 -2.86 2.79
CA ALA A 15 -2.22 -3.57 2.87
C ALA A 15 -1.43 -3.22 4.13
N VAL A 16 -1.23 -1.92 4.39
CA VAL A 16 -0.43 -1.47 5.54
C VAL A 16 -1.13 -1.68 6.88
N LYS A 17 -2.47 -1.74 6.90
CA LYS A 17 -3.25 -2.00 8.11
C LYS A 17 -3.44 -3.49 8.42
N GLY A 18 -3.65 -4.30 7.38
CA GLY A 18 -4.05 -5.70 7.54
C GLY A 18 -2.93 -6.72 7.36
N ALA A 19 -1.90 -6.41 6.57
CA ALA A 19 -0.89 -7.40 6.16
C ALA A 19 0.55 -7.00 6.55
N LEU A 20 0.92 -5.73 6.41
CA LEU A 20 2.29 -5.28 6.69
C LEU A 20 2.58 -5.23 8.21
N LYS A 21 3.63 -5.93 8.64
CA LYS A 21 4.14 -5.91 10.01
C LYS A 21 5.41 -5.07 10.11
N ASP A 22 5.59 -4.38 11.23
CA ASP A 22 6.80 -3.55 11.45
C ASP A 22 8.09 -4.34 11.39
N ALA A 23 8.08 -5.59 11.87
CA ALA A 23 9.24 -6.48 11.82
C ALA A 23 9.68 -6.84 10.39
N GLN A 24 8.87 -6.54 9.37
CA GLN A 24 9.23 -6.75 7.96
C GLN A 24 9.85 -5.49 7.32
N LEU A 25 9.93 -4.37 8.05
CA LEU A 25 10.59 -3.16 7.60
C LEU A 25 12.08 -3.16 8.02
N PRO A 26 12.98 -2.62 7.18
CA PRO A 26 12.72 -2.03 5.87
C PRO A 26 12.39 -3.08 4.79
N MET A 27 11.49 -2.73 3.87
CA MET A 27 11.01 -3.63 2.81
C MET A 27 11.20 -3.00 1.42
N LEU A 28 11.71 -3.77 0.46
CA LEU A 28 11.78 -3.33 -0.93
C LEU A 28 10.38 -2.97 -1.46
N ALA A 29 10.27 -1.85 -2.19
CA ALA A 29 9.01 -1.41 -2.77
C ALA A 29 8.41 -2.44 -3.74
N SER A 30 9.25 -3.18 -4.47
CA SER A 30 8.83 -4.28 -5.33
C SER A 30 8.19 -5.42 -4.53
N THR A 31 8.84 -5.85 -3.44
CA THR A 31 8.32 -6.87 -2.53
C THR A 31 7.02 -6.43 -1.85
N PHE A 32 6.97 -5.18 -1.37
CA PHE A 32 5.74 -4.61 -0.82
C PHE A 32 4.61 -4.63 -1.85
N PHE A 33 4.89 -4.24 -3.09
CA PHE A 33 3.90 -4.25 -4.16
C PHE A 33 3.37 -5.67 -4.41
N SER A 34 4.25 -6.64 -4.71
CA SER A 34 3.85 -7.98 -5.11
C SER A 34 3.24 -8.80 -3.99
N SER A 35 3.82 -8.72 -2.79
CA SER A 35 3.56 -9.68 -1.71
C SER A 35 2.66 -9.12 -0.62
N VAL A 36 2.44 -7.81 -0.57
CA VAL A 36 1.63 -7.18 0.48
C VAL A 36 0.47 -6.38 -0.11
N LEU A 37 0.74 -5.49 -1.08
CA LEU A 37 -0.29 -4.62 -1.67
C LEU A 37 -1.24 -5.38 -2.58
N LEU A 38 -0.72 -6.14 -3.54
CA LEU A 38 -1.56 -6.87 -4.50
C LEU A 38 -2.49 -7.90 -3.83
N PRO A 39 -2.06 -8.71 -2.84
CA PRO A 39 -2.97 -9.58 -2.11
C PRO A 39 -4.05 -8.83 -1.32
N ALA A 40 -3.80 -7.56 -0.95
CA ALA A 40 -4.70 -6.79 -0.12
C ALA A 40 -5.88 -6.13 -0.85
N ARG A 41 -5.94 -6.27 -2.17
CA ARG A 41 -7.01 -5.71 -3.02
C ARG A 41 -8.41 -6.19 -2.57
N PRO A 42 -9.44 -5.36 -2.75
CA PRO A 42 -10.82 -5.82 -2.67
C PRO A 42 -11.07 -7.00 -3.64
N PRO A 43 -11.88 -8.00 -3.26
CA PRO A 43 -12.26 -9.09 -4.16
C PRO A 43 -12.79 -8.59 -5.50
N GLY A 44 -12.45 -9.27 -6.60
CA GLY A 44 -12.94 -8.92 -7.94
C GLY A 44 -12.33 -7.64 -8.55
N THR A 45 -11.32 -7.05 -7.90
CA THR A 45 -10.65 -5.84 -8.42
C THR A 45 -9.23 -6.12 -8.89
N GLU A 46 -8.78 -5.34 -9.87
CA GLU A 46 -7.42 -5.38 -10.40
C GLU A 46 -6.79 -3.99 -10.32
N VAL A 47 -5.67 -3.88 -9.60
CA VAL A 47 -4.90 -2.65 -9.49
C VAL A 47 -3.99 -2.51 -10.70
N ASN A 48 -4.24 -1.49 -11.53
CA ASN A 48 -3.41 -1.16 -12.68
C ASN A 48 -2.74 0.19 -12.50
N VAL A 49 -1.49 0.18 -12.01
CA VAL A 49 -0.71 1.41 -11.73
C VAL A 49 -0.51 2.28 -12.98
N LYS A 50 -0.48 1.71 -14.20
CA LYS A 50 -0.34 2.52 -15.43
C LYS A 50 -1.60 3.34 -15.74
N LYS A 51 -2.76 2.92 -15.22
CA LYS A 51 -4.03 3.63 -15.36
C LYS A 51 -4.25 4.69 -14.29
N THR A 52 -3.40 4.77 -13.27
CA THR A 52 -3.47 5.85 -12.26
C THR A 52 -2.87 7.15 -12.79
N ARG A 53 -3.03 8.26 -12.07
CA ARG A 53 -2.32 9.52 -12.33
C ARG A 53 -0.80 9.41 -12.11
N TRP A 54 -0.36 8.50 -11.23
CA TRP A 54 1.07 8.36 -10.90
C TRP A 54 1.84 7.55 -11.94
N LYS A 55 1.18 6.66 -12.71
CA LYS A 55 1.76 5.81 -13.77
C LYS A 55 2.83 4.80 -13.35
N LYS A 56 3.53 5.05 -12.24
CA LYS A 56 4.60 4.23 -11.65
C LYS A 56 4.36 4.08 -10.14
N PHE A 57 4.77 2.94 -9.59
CA PHE A 57 4.54 2.67 -8.18
C PHE A 57 5.42 3.53 -7.25
N GLY A 58 6.67 3.80 -7.64
CA GLY A 58 7.53 4.74 -6.89
C GLY A 58 6.95 6.16 -6.81
N ALA A 59 6.31 6.65 -7.88
CA ALA A 59 5.64 7.95 -7.88
C ALA A 59 4.41 7.97 -6.94
N PHE A 60 3.71 6.85 -6.81
CA PHE A 60 2.65 6.69 -5.81
C PHE A 60 3.22 6.68 -4.37
N LEU A 61 4.31 5.95 -4.11
CA LEU A 61 4.94 5.95 -2.79
C LEU A 61 5.47 7.33 -2.39
N ALA A 62 6.04 8.08 -3.36
CA ALA A 62 6.46 9.46 -3.16
C ALA A 62 5.28 10.37 -2.76
N HIS A 63 4.12 10.19 -3.41
CA HIS A 63 2.90 10.88 -3.04
C HIS A 63 2.45 10.50 -1.63
N MET A 64 2.40 9.21 -1.28
CA MET A 64 2.01 8.77 0.08
C MET A 64 2.97 9.28 1.16
N GLN A 65 4.26 9.40 0.87
CA GLN A 65 5.21 10.04 1.78
C GLN A 65 4.94 11.55 1.92
N ALA A 66 4.65 12.25 0.83
CA ALA A 66 4.31 13.67 0.88
C ALA A 66 3.02 13.93 1.67
N GLN A 67 2.11 12.96 1.74
CA GLN A 67 0.92 12.99 2.61
C GLN A 67 1.23 12.54 4.07
N GLY A 68 2.45 12.12 4.35
CA GLY A 68 2.86 11.65 5.68
C GLY A 68 2.33 10.26 6.05
N ALA A 69 1.88 9.45 5.09
CA ALA A 69 1.34 8.12 5.34
C ALA A 69 2.43 7.04 5.51
N LEU A 70 3.61 7.26 4.93
CA LEU A 70 4.73 6.32 4.99
C LEU A 70 6.07 7.07 4.94
N THR A 71 7.15 6.35 5.23
CA THR A 71 8.51 6.77 4.91
C THR A 71 9.11 5.79 3.90
N TYR A 72 9.66 6.30 2.80
CA TYR A 72 10.39 5.54 1.81
C TYR A 72 11.73 6.23 1.49
N ALA A 73 12.72 5.42 1.17
CA ALA A 73 14.01 5.87 0.67
C ALA A 73 14.25 5.25 -0.70
N GLU A 74 14.88 6.01 -1.60
CA GLU A 74 15.35 5.51 -2.88
C GLU A 74 16.85 5.77 -2.98
N ARG A 75 17.62 4.71 -3.23
CA ARG A 75 19.08 4.79 -3.43
C ARG A 75 19.44 4.00 -4.66
N GLU A 76 20.14 4.63 -5.61
CA GLU A 76 20.58 3.99 -6.86
C GLU A 76 19.43 3.28 -7.61
N GLY A 77 18.23 3.87 -7.60
CA GLY A 77 17.03 3.33 -8.23
C GLY A 77 16.33 2.20 -7.45
N VAL A 78 16.84 1.82 -6.27
CA VAL A 78 16.22 0.84 -5.38
C VAL A 78 15.37 1.57 -4.34
N ALA A 79 14.04 1.47 -4.50
CA ALA A 79 13.08 2.03 -3.56
C ALA A 79 12.77 1.04 -2.41
N THR A 80 12.79 1.54 -1.18
CA THR A 80 12.60 0.79 0.06
C THR A 80 11.66 1.55 0.99
N LEU A 81 10.61 0.89 1.49
CA LEU A 81 9.75 1.41 2.56
C LEU A 81 10.47 1.19 3.88
N THR A 82 10.56 2.23 4.71
CA THR A 82 11.26 2.20 6.00
C THR A 82 10.33 2.42 7.19
N GLY A 83 9.11 2.93 6.95
CA GLY A 83 8.13 3.19 8.00
C GLY A 83 6.72 3.36 7.44
N VAL A 84 5.72 3.13 8.30
CA VAL A 84 4.31 3.46 8.05
C VAL A 84 3.79 4.31 9.19
N ASN A 85 3.12 5.41 8.86
CA ASN A 85 2.46 6.23 9.86
C ASN A 85 1.07 5.66 10.18
N ARG A 86 0.94 5.02 11.34
CA ARG A 86 -0.34 4.44 11.81
C ARG A 86 -1.32 5.47 12.36
N ASP A 87 -0.86 6.68 12.61
CA ASP A 87 -1.72 7.80 13.03
C ASP A 87 -2.28 8.58 11.83
N HIS A 88 -1.81 8.29 10.61
CA HIS A 88 -2.32 8.91 9.39
C HIS A 88 -3.84 8.69 9.24
N GLU A 89 -4.56 9.72 8.81
CA GLU A 89 -6.03 9.69 8.71
C GLU A 89 -6.55 8.52 7.86
N GLY A 90 -5.92 8.26 6.71
CA GLY A 90 -6.27 7.12 5.85
C GLY A 90 -6.03 5.75 6.51
N TYR A 91 -5.02 5.63 7.37
CA TYR A 91 -4.80 4.39 8.13
C TYR A 91 -5.92 4.19 9.16
N ARG A 92 -6.29 5.25 9.87
CA ARG A 92 -7.37 5.22 10.89
C ARG A 92 -8.73 4.96 10.24
N ALA A 93 -9.02 5.67 9.15
CA ALA A 93 -10.28 5.59 8.41
C ALA A 93 -10.47 4.26 7.67
N CYS A 94 -9.39 3.57 7.30
CA CYS A 94 -9.48 2.26 6.67
C CYS A 94 -10.13 1.24 7.60
N MET A 95 -11.40 0.93 7.39
CA MET A 95 -12.08 -0.14 8.11
C MET A 95 -11.81 -1.47 7.39
N LEU A 96 -11.46 -2.48 8.17
CA LEU A 96 -11.38 -3.87 7.72
C LEU A 96 -12.37 -4.65 8.57
N ASP A 97 -13.21 -5.48 7.97
CA ASP A 97 -14.08 -6.37 8.73
C ASP A 97 -13.30 -7.60 9.28
N ALA A 98 -13.99 -8.53 9.94
CA ALA A 98 -13.36 -9.71 10.50
C ALA A 98 -12.83 -10.67 9.42
N GLU A 99 -13.56 -10.81 8.32
CA GLU A 99 -13.21 -11.69 7.21
C GLU A 99 -12.00 -11.15 6.45
N GLU A 100 -12.00 -9.85 6.14
CA GLU A 100 -10.89 -9.15 5.52
C GLU A 100 -9.63 -9.24 6.36
N ARG A 101 -9.74 -9.04 7.69
CA ARG A 101 -8.60 -9.22 8.59
C ARG A 101 -8.05 -10.64 8.60
N SER A 102 -8.94 -11.64 8.61
CA SER A 102 -8.52 -13.05 8.54
C SER A 102 -7.77 -13.33 7.25
N ARG A 103 -8.34 -12.92 6.12
CA ARG A 103 -7.78 -13.11 4.78
C ARG A 103 -6.41 -12.45 4.63
N LEU A 104 -6.25 -11.22 5.11
CA LEU A 104 -5.01 -10.46 4.98
C LEU A 104 -3.88 -10.99 5.88
N ARG A 105 -4.21 -11.67 6.99
CA ARG A 105 -3.22 -12.30 7.88
C ARG A 105 -2.74 -13.65 7.39
N ALA A 106 -3.53 -14.32 6.55
CA ALA A 106 -3.22 -15.62 5.98
C ALA A 106 -2.43 -15.55 4.66
N ALA A 107 -2.36 -14.36 4.05
CA ALA A 107 -1.56 -14.07 2.86
C ALA A 107 -0.11 -13.70 3.22
#